data_AF-A0A9X3WTH4-F1
#
_entry.id   AF-A0A9X3WTH4-F1
#
_cell.length_a   1.000
_cell.length_b   1.000
_cell.length_c   1.000
_cell.angle_alpha   90.00
_cell.angle_beta   90.00
_cell.angle_gamma   90.00
#
_symmetry.space_group_name_H-M   'P 1'
#
loop_
_entity.id
_entity.type
_entity.pdbx_description
1 polymer ?
#
loop_
_entity_poly.entity_id
_entity_poly.type
_entity_poly.pdbx_seq_one_letter_code
_entity_poly.pdbx_strand_id
1 'polypeptide(L)'
;MKVKRKLTVVAILALLLLAGCGGMNGGNANDMMNSGGISPNMLADMMATPEMRDAMVRVMSSPEMQDQMIELMQQPQMQDTMVNVMKQPEMQDSMVSVMQEPEMQNVMIEIMQTSEMKELLKSIINKE
;
A
#
# COMPACT_ATOMS: atom_id res chain seq x y z
N MET A 1 67.42 -43.58 27.40
CA MET A 1 66.59 -43.79 26.17
C MET A 1 65.22 -43.10 26.21
N LYS A 2 64.57 -42.91 27.38
CA LYS A 2 63.21 -42.36 27.48
C LYS A 2 63.08 -40.88 27.03
N VAL A 3 64.08 -40.05 27.30
CA VAL A 3 64.08 -38.61 26.93
C VAL A 3 64.22 -38.42 25.41
N LYS A 4 65.09 -39.21 24.76
CA LYS A 4 65.25 -39.19 23.30
C LYS A 4 63.95 -39.55 22.59
N ARG A 5 63.24 -40.58 23.08
CA ARG A 5 61.94 -41.01 22.54
C ARG A 5 60.82 -39.97 22.73
N LYS A 6 60.82 -39.22 23.85
CA LYS A 6 59.88 -38.10 24.04
C LYS A 6 60.20 -36.91 23.12
N LEU A 7 61.48 -36.61 22.90
CA LEU A 7 61.92 -35.54 22.02
C LEU A 7 61.56 -35.82 20.54
N THR A 8 61.72 -37.07 20.09
CA THR A 8 61.35 -37.47 18.72
C THR A 8 59.83 -37.40 18.49
N VAL A 9 59.02 -37.80 19.48
CA VAL A 9 57.55 -37.73 19.37
C VAL A 9 57.06 -36.28 19.32
N VAL A 10 57.63 -35.38 20.13
CA VAL A 10 57.28 -33.96 20.11
C VAL A 10 57.69 -33.30 18.79
N ALA A 11 58.85 -33.65 18.23
CA ALA A 11 59.30 -33.13 16.94
C ALA A 11 58.40 -33.59 15.77
N ILE A 12 57.95 -34.85 15.77
CA ILE A 12 57.02 -35.38 14.75
C ILE A 12 55.63 -34.74 14.88
N LEU A 13 55.14 -34.54 16.10
CA LEU A 13 53.86 -33.87 16.35
C LEU A 13 53.88 -32.41 15.87
N ALA A 14 55.00 -31.71 16.07
CA ALA A 14 55.19 -30.33 15.59
C ALA A 14 55.26 -30.25 14.05
N LEU A 15 55.89 -31.23 13.40
CA LEU A 15 55.95 -31.34 11.93
C LEU A 15 54.57 -31.63 11.29
N LEU A 16 53.72 -32.43 11.95
CA LEU A 16 52.36 -32.70 11.50
C LEU A 16 51.44 -31.47 11.57
N LEU A 17 51.66 -30.57 12.53
CA LEU A 17 50.90 -29.31 12.64
C LEU A 17 51.25 -28.30 11.55
N LEU A 18 52.49 -28.31 11.04
CA LEU A 18 52.95 -27.38 10.00
C LEU A 18 52.54 -27.82 8.58
N ALA A 19 52.29 -29.12 8.36
CA ALA A 19 51.77 -29.63 7.09
C ALA A 19 50.24 -29.44 6.92
N GLY A 20 49.56 -28.85 7.91
CA GLY A 20 48.13 -28.56 7.88
C GLY A 20 47.72 -27.25 7.19
N CYS A 21 48.67 -26.44 6.71
CA CYS A 21 48.39 -25.29 5.84
C CYS A 21 48.49 -25.69 4.36
N GLY A 22 47.74 -26.71 3.96
CA GLY A 22 47.26 -26.81 2.59
C GLY A 22 46.18 -25.76 2.40
N GLY A 23 46.50 -24.68 1.68
CA GLY A 23 45.57 -23.60 1.36
C GLY A 23 44.31 -24.13 0.69
N MET A 24 43.26 -24.33 1.48
CA MET A 24 41.89 -24.37 0.99
C MET A 24 41.53 -22.93 0.69
N ASN A 25 41.66 -22.61 -0.60
CA ASN A 25 41.14 -21.47 -1.31
C ASN A 25 39.99 -20.81 -0.52
N GLY A 26 40.26 -19.62 0.01
CA GLY A 26 39.27 -18.77 0.68
C GLY A 26 38.19 -18.37 -0.31
N GLY A 27 37.23 -19.28 -0.52
CA GLY A 27 35.90 -18.95 -0.96
C GLY A 27 35.27 -18.11 0.14
N ASN A 28 35.27 -16.81 -0.11
CA ASN A 28 34.62 -15.76 0.64
C ASN A 28 33.25 -16.25 1.18
N ALA A 29 33.13 -16.47 2.49
CA ALA A 29 31.83 -16.76 3.11
C ALA A 29 30.83 -15.60 2.94
N ASN A 30 31.30 -14.43 2.51
CA ASN A 30 30.49 -13.28 2.12
C ASN A 30 29.78 -13.44 0.76
N ASP A 31 30.19 -14.36 -0.12
CA ASP A 31 29.55 -14.55 -1.43
C ASP A 31 28.29 -15.44 -1.37
N MET A 32 28.03 -16.13 -0.24
CA MET A 32 26.80 -16.91 -0.05
C MET A 32 25.61 -16.08 0.45
N MET A 33 25.80 -14.88 0.99
CA MET A 33 24.70 -13.99 1.41
C MET A 33 24.31 -12.94 0.36
N ASN A 34 24.98 -12.90 -0.80
CA ASN A 34 24.77 -11.87 -1.83
C ASN A 34 24.15 -12.40 -3.14
N SER A 35 23.71 -13.67 -3.19
CA SER A 35 23.13 -14.31 -4.38
C SER A 35 21.61 -14.54 -4.27
N GLY A 36 20.89 -13.63 -3.61
CA GLY A 36 19.44 -13.77 -3.41
C GLY A 36 18.70 -12.45 -3.28
N GLY A 37 19.31 -11.35 -3.73
CA GLY A 37 18.64 -10.04 -3.71
C GLY A 37 17.43 -10.07 -4.63
N ILE A 38 16.23 -9.98 -4.04
CA ILE A 38 15.00 -9.69 -4.79
C ILE A 38 15.28 -8.40 -5.57
N SER A 39 15.38 -8.49 -6.89
CA SER A 39 15.56 -7.31 -7.73
C SER A 39 14.30 -6.44 -7.66
N PRO A 40 14.40 -5.11 -7.78
CA PRO A 40 13.22 -4.22 -7.76
C PRO A 40 12.14 -4.64 -8.78
N ASN A 41 12.55 -5.17 -9.93
CA ASN A 41 11.65 -5.65 -10.97
C ASN A 41 10.93 -6.93 -10.55
N MET A 42 11.63 -7.89 -9.92
CA MET A 42 10.99 -9.10 -9.37
C MET A 42 10.02 -8.77 -8.24
N LEU A 43 10.31 -7.76 -7.41
CA LEU A 43 9.38 -7.27 -6.39
C LEU A 43 8.14 -6.65 -7.04
N ALA A 44 8.32 -5.84 -8.08
CA ALA A 44 7.20 -5.25 -8.83
C ALA A 44 6.33 -6.34 -9.50
N ASP A 45 6.95 -7.36 -10.09
CA ASP A 45 6.25 -8.48 -10.70
C ASP A 45 5.48 -9.29 -9.66
N MET A 46 6.06 -9.52 -8.47
CA MET A 46 5.36 -10.14 -7.34
C MET A 46 4.15 -9.31 -6.87
N MET A 47 4.28 -7.98 -6.82
CA MET A 47 3.15 -7.10 -6.48
C MET A 47 2.06 -7.07 -7.56
N ALA A 48 2.44 -7.29 -8.81
CA ALA A 48 1.51 -7.33 -9.94
C ALA A 48 0.78 -8.68 -10.07
N THR A 49 1.17 -9.71 -9.31
CA THR A 49 0.50 -11.01 -9.34
C THR A 49 -1.00 -10.90 -9.00
N PRO A 50 -1.87 -11.69 -9.66
CA PRO A 50 -3.30 -11.71 -9.34
C PRO A 50 -3.58 -11.99 -7.87
N GLU A 51 -2.81 -12.88 -7.26
CA GLU A 51 -2.96 -13.25 -5.85
C GLU A 51 -2.67 -12.08 -4.92
N MET A 52 -1.64 -11.29 -5.21
CA MET A 52 -1.31 -10.10 -4.44
C MET A 52 -2.33 -8.97 -4.66
N ARG A 53 -2.85 -8.82 -5.88
CA ARG A 53 -3.94 -7.88 -6.17
C ARG A 53 -5.21 -8.24 -5.42
N ASP A 54 -5.61 -9.51 -5.42
CA ASP A 54 -6.78 -9.98 -4.68
C ASP A 54 -6.61 -9.81 -3.17
N ALA A 55 -5.40 -10.07 -2.65
CA ALA A 55 -5.08 -9.79 -1.26
C ALA A 55 -5.19 -8.29 -0.93
N MET A 56 -4.68 -7.42 -1.79
CA MET A 56 -4.76 -5.97 -1.62
C MET A 56 -6.21 -5.48 -1.66
N VAL A 57 -7.01 -5.97 -2.62
CA VAL A 57 -8.45 -5.66 -2.71
C VAL A 57 -9.16 -6.11 -1.43
N ARG A 58 -8.89 -7.33 -0.95
CA ARG A 58 -9.49 -7.83 0.30
C ARG A 58 -9.15 -6.95 1.50
N VAL A 59 -7.91 -6.49 1.61
CA VAL A 59 -7.50 -5.58 2.68
C VAL A 59 -8.20 -4.24 2.53
N MET A 60 -8.19 -3.62 1.34
CA MET A 60 -8.83 -2.33 1.11
C MET A 60 -10.36 -2.38 1.28
N SER A 61 -10.98 -3.52 1.00
CA SER A 61 -12.41 -3.75 1.24
C SER A 61 -12.74 -4.16 2.67
N SER A 62 -11.75 -4.36 3.55
CA SER A 62 -12.01 -4.69 4.95
C SER A 62 -12.76 -3.53 5.65
N PRO A 63 -13.65 -3.82 6.62
CA PRO A 63 -14.39 -2.79 7.34
C PRO A 63 -13.46 -1.76 8.02
N GLU A 64 -12.35 -2.23 8.60
CA GLU A 64 -11.35 -1.39 9.26
C GLU A 64 -10.74 -0.37 8.28
N MET A 65 -10.41 -0.80 7.06
CA MET A 65 -9.88 0.10 6.03
C MET A 65 -10.96 1.05 5.50
N GLN A 66 -12.21 0.62 5.40
CA GLN A 66 -13.32 1.50 5.03
C GLN A 66 -13.52 2.60 6.06
N ASP A 67 -13.50 2.26 7.36
CA ASP A 67 -13.63 3.24 8.45
C ASP A 67 -12.48 4.25 8.41
N GLN A 68 -11.25 3.78 8.23
CA GLN A 68 -10.08 4.66 8.07
C GLN A 68 -10.21 5.55 6.83
N MET A 69 -10.70 5.05 5.70
CA MET A 69 -10.95 5.87 4.52
C MET A 69 -12.02 6.93 4.77
N ILE A 70 -13.10 6.58 5.49
CA ILE A 70 -14.15 7.52 5.87
C ILE A 70 -13.59 8.62 6.78
N GLU A 71 -12.77 8.26 7.76
CA GLU A 71 -12.08 9.23 8.63
C GLU A 71 -11.16 10.16 7.83
N LEU A 72 -10.41 9.61 6.87
CA LEU A 72 -9.57 10.42 5.97
C LEU A 72 -10.40 11.39 5.13
N MET A 73 -11.54 10.95 4.58
CA MET A 73 -12.42 11.82 3.79
C MET A 73 -13.02 12.98 4.61
N GLN A 74 -13.18 12.78 5.93
CA GLN A 74 -13.66 13.83 6.84
C GLN A 74 -12.58 14.87 7.17
N GLN A 75 -11.30 14.62 6.85
CA GLN A 75 -10.25 15.61 7.10
C GLN A 75 -10.49 16.88 6.27
N PRO A 76 -10.30 18.08 6.84
CA PRO A 76 -10.57 19.34 6.13
C PRO A 76 -9.86 19.47 4.79
N GLN A 77 -8.59 19.03 4.72
CA GLN A 77 -7.80 19.07 3.49
C GLN A 77 -8.39 18.18 2.38
N MET A 78 -8.92 17.02 2.76
CA MET A 78 -9.60 16.11 1.83
C MET A 78 -10.94 16.71 1.38
N GLN A 79 -11.72 17.30 2.30
CA GLN A 79 -12.95 18.01 1.95
C GLN A 79 -12.69 19.17 0.98
N ASP A 80 -11.66 19.99 1.23
CA ASP A 80 -11.28 21.08 0.34
C ASP A 80 -10.90 20.58 -1.06
N THR A 81 -10.17 19.46 -1.11
CA THR A 81 -9.81 18.80 -2.37
C THR A 81 -11.06 18.31 -3.09
N MET A 82 -11.99 17.66 -2.39
CA MET A 82 -13.26 17.21 -2.98
C MET A 82 -14.10 18.37 -3.50
N VAL A 83 -14.20 19.48 -2.75
CA VAL A 83 -14.90 20.69 -3.18
C VAL A 83 -14.25 21.27 -4.44
N ASN A 84 -12.93 21.28 -4.52
CA ASN A 84 -12.22 21.75 -5.71
C ASN A 84 -12.47 20.85 -6.92
N VAL A 85 -12.52 19.52 -6.73
CA VAL A 85 -12.89 18.57 -7.77
C VAL A 85 -14.35 18.78 -8.22
N MET A 86 -15.28 19.00 -7.29
CA MET A 86 -16.69 19.30 -7.60
C MET A 86 -16.87 20.60 -8.39
N LYS A 87 -15.94 21.55 -8.24
CA LYS A 87 -15.94 22.80 -9.02
C LYS A 87 -15.37 22.63 -10.42
N GLN A 88 -14.73 21.50 -10.75
CA GLN A 88 -14.20 21.28 -12.09
C GLN A 88 -15.34 21.22 -13.12
N PRO A 89 -15.19 21.83 -14.30
CA PRO A 89 -16.23 21.87 -15.33
C PRO A 89 -16.77 20.48 -15.69
N GLU A 90 -15.89 19.49 -15.79
CA GLU A 90 -16.25 18.11 -16.15
C GLU A 90 -17.17 17.47 -15.08
N MET A 91 -16.92 17.79 -13.81
CA MET A 91 -17.76 17.31 -12.71
C MET A 91 -19.09 18.06 -12.66
N GLN A 92 -19.10 19.38 -12.94
CA GLN A 92 -20.33 20.15 -13.04
C GLN A 92 -21.23 19.64 -14.18
N ASP A 93 -20.65 19.36 -15.35
CA ASP A 93 -21.39 18.80 -16.49
C ASP A 93 -21.98 17.43 -16.16
N SER A 94 -21.23 16.61 -15.42
CA SER A 94 -21.71 15.31 -14.92
C SER A 94 -22.88 15.49 -13.94
N MET A 95 -22.78 16.44 -12.99
CA MET A 95 -23.86 16.74 -12.05
C MET A 95 -25.11 17.26 -12.76
N VAL A 96 -24.97 18.16 -13.74
CA VAL A 96 -26.09 18.66 -14.55
C VAL A 96 -26.75 17.51 -15.31
N SER A 97 -25.95 16.61 -15.88
CA SER A 97 -26.47 15.44 -16.60
C SER A 97 -27.32 14.55 -15.68
N VAL A 98 -26.82 14.26 -14.46
CA VAL A 98 -27.57 13.50 -13.44
C VAL A 98 -28.86 14.22 -13.05
N MET A 99 -28.83 15.53 -12.84
CA MET A 99 -30.04 16.30 -12.50
C MET A 99 -31.09 16.30 -13.61
N GLN A 100 -30.69 16.12 -14.86
CA GLN A 100 -31.60 16.01 -16.00
C GLN A 100 -32.23 14.62 -16.13
N GLU A 101 -31.72 13.61 -15.42
CA GLU A 101 -32.30 12.27 -15.45
C GLU A 101 -33.74 12.28 -14.92
N PRO A 102 -34.67 11.54 -15.55
CA PRO A 102 -36.07 11.52 -15.15
C PRO A 102 -36.30 11.13 -13.69
N GLU A 103 -35.47 10.25 -13.14
CA GLU A 103 -35.54 9.85 -11.73
C GLU A 103 -35.22 11.03 -10.79
N MET A 104 -34.18 11.81 -11.12
CA MET A 104 -33.81 13.01 -10.36
C MET A 104 -34.86 14.12 -10.50
N GLN A 105 -35.48 14.27 -11.67
CA GLN A 105 -36.61 15.20 -11.84
C GLN A 105 -37.77 14.84 -10.92
N ASN A 106 -38.13 13.56 -10.79
CA ASN A 106 -39.19 13.11 -9.89
C ASN A 106 -38.87 13.41 -8.43
N VAL A 107 -37.64 13.12 -7.98
CA VAL A 107 -37.17 13.47 -6.63
C VAL A 107 -37.25 14.98 -6.41
N MET A 108 -36.88 15.79 -7.40
CA MET A 108 -36.93 17.25 -7.29
C MET A 108 -38.39 17.76 -7.21
N ILE A 109 -39.31 17.16 -7.95
CA ILE A 109 -40.75 17.46 -7.86
C ILE A 109 -41.28 17.11 -6.46
N GLU A 110 -40.91 15.95 -5.91
CA GLU A 110 -41.30 15.55 -4.56
C GLU A 110 -40.77 16.53 -3.50
N ILE A 111 -39.50 16.94 -3.62
CA ILE A 111 -38.90 17.98 -2.76
C ILE A 111 -39.70 19.28 -2.86
N MET A 112 -40.09 19.71 -4.07
CA MET A 112 -40.93 20.90 -4.26
C MET A 112 -42.33 20.78 -3.67
N GLN A 113 -42.83 19.56 -3.50
CA GLN A 113 -44.12 19.31 -2.88
C GLN A 113 -44.08 19.26 -1.36
N THR A 114 -42.88 19.21 -0.74
CA THR A 114 -42.73 19.25 0.71
C THR A 114 -43.32 20.55 1.30
N SER A 115 -43.84 20.45 2.52
CA SER A 115 -44.42 21.60 3.23
C SER A 115 -43.38 22.71 3.42
N GLU A 116 -42.13 22.35 3.73
CA GLU A 116 -41.03 23.30 3.91
C GLU A 116 -40.75 24.11 2.64
N MET A 117 -40.64 23.45 1.49
CA MET A 117 -40.40 24.12 0.22
C MET A 117 -41.59 24.99 -0.19
N LYS A 118 -42.82 24.51 0.01
CA LYS A 118 -44.04 25.29 -0.23
C LYS A 118 -44.12 26.55 0.62
N GLU A 119 -43.78 26.47 1.91
CA GLU A 119 -43.75 27.65 2.79
C GLU A 119 -42.65 28.62 2.39
N LEU A 120 -41.46 28.13 2.00
CA LEU A 120 -40.40 28.95 1.43
C LEU A 120 -40.87 29.70 0.17
N LEU A 121 -41.47 28.99 -0.78
CA LEU A 121 -42.04 29.57 -2.01
C LEU A 121 -43.10 30.64 -1.70
N LYS A 122 -44.04 30.35 -0.80
CA LYS A 122 -45.02 31.35 -0.34
C LYS A 122 -44.35 32.57 0.27
N SER A 123 -43.30 32.38 1.08
CA SER A 123 -42.58 33.48 1.73
C SER A 123 -41.87 34.39 0.73
N ILE A 124 -41.40 33.84 -0.39
CA ILE A 124 -40.76 34.59 -1.48
C ILE A 124 -41.82 35.38 -2.26
N ILE A 125 -42.91 34.71 -2.64
CA ILE A 125 -44.01 35.31 -3.41
C ILE A 125 -44.72 36.42 -2.61
N ASN A 126 -44.88 36.24 -1.29
CA ASN A 126 -45.54 37.22 -0.43
C ASN A 126 -44.60 38.34 0.06
N LYS A 127 -43.30 38.28 -0.27
CA LYS A 127 -42.31 39.32 0.06
C LYS A 127 -42.17 40.39 -1.03
N GLU A 128 -42.84 40.23 -2.16
CA GLU A 128 -43.05 41.28 -3.18
C GLU A 128 -44.39 42.01 -2.95
#